data_AF-A0A3D8Y275-F1
#
_entry.id   AF-A0A3D8Y275-F1
#
_cell.length_a   1.000
_cell.length_b   1.000
_cell.length_c   1.000
_cell.angle_alpha   90.00
_cell.angle_beta   90.00
_cell.angle_gamma   90.00
#
_symmetry.space_group_name_H-M   'P 1'
#
loop_
_entity.id
_entity.type
_entity.pdbx_description
1 polymer ?
#
loop_
_entity_poly.entity_id
_entity_poly.type
_entity_poly.pdbx_seq_one_letter_code
_entity_poly.pdbx_strand_id
1 'polypeptide(L)'
;MNRAHSLFERFDDLDTKMNQWLVANSIHILRFCMGAVFLGFGILKFFYGVSPVESLVARTTTVLTVGIFSGHSAMVFVAVLECMIGICFLSGRFLRVGVWLLAFQMMGAMSPLMIYPSELFPGPLHAPTLTAQYIIKDIILIAAGMVIASTWTGAKIVAKSQSFRSALSGSRPRVFKTIHGS
;
A
#
# COMPACT_ATOMS: atom_id res chain seq x y z
N MET A 1 7.52 -46.81 1.83
CA MET A 1 7.92 -45.64 1.01
C MET A 1 6.75 -44.81 0.43
N ASN A 2 5.47 -45.09 0.74
CA ASN A 2 4.31 -44.42 0.10
C ASN A 2 3.71 -43.21 0.83
N ARG A 3 3.96 -43.03 2.14
CA ARG A 3 3.25 -42.01 2.94
C ARG A 3 3.84 -40.60 2.81
N ALA A 4 5.15 -40.51 2.59
CA ALA A 4 5.82 -39.23 2.39
C ALA A 4 5.44 -38.62 1.02
N HIS A 5 5.42 -39.44 -0.04
CA HIS A 5 5.07 -38.99 -1.39
C HIS A 5 3.64 -38.41 -1.47
N SER A 6 2.65 -39.06 -0.85
CA SER A 6 1.27 -38.59 -0.86
C SER A 6 1.04 -37.35 0.00
N LEU A 7 1.86 -37.12 1.03
CA LEU A 7 1.85 -35.86 1.79
C LEU A 7 2.41 -34.72 0.95
N PHE A 8 3.54 -34.94 0.26
CA PHE A 8 4.15 -33.91 -0.59
C PHE A 8 3.26 -33.51 -1.78
N GLU A 9 2.60 -34.47 -2.45
CA GLU A 9 1.65 -34.15 -3.52
C GLU A 9 0.46 -33.33 -3.02
N ARG A 10 -0.08 -33.66 -1.84
CA ARG A 10 -1.16 -32.87 -1.22
C ARG A 10 -0.70 -31.46 -0.85
N PHE A 11 0.54 -31.28 -0.40
CA PHE A 11 1.10 -29.96 -0.11
C PHE A 11 1.29 -29.14 -1.38
N ASP A 12 1.84 -29.72 -2.45
CA ASP A 12 2.01 -29.04 -3.75
C ASP A 12 0.65 -28.63 -4.35
N ASP A 13 -0.38 -29.48 -4.22
CA ASP A 13 -1.75 -29.16 -4.66
C ASP A 13 -2.38 -28.03 -3.84
N LEU A 14 -2.17 -28.03 -2.52
CA LEU A 14 -2.65 -26.97 -1.64
C LEU A 14 -1.95 -25.64 -1.92
N ASP A 15 -0.64 -25.66 -2.13
CA ASP A 15 0.16 -24.48 -2.43
C ASP A 15 -0.25 -23.88 -3.79
N THR A 16 -0.48 -24.73 -4.80
CA THR A 16 -0.98 -24.30 -6.12
C THR A 16 -2.36 -23.67 -6.03
N LYS A 17 -3.30 -24.27 -5.27
CA LYS A 17 -4.65 -23.72 -5.06
C LYS A 17 -4.60 -22.39 -4.31
N MET A 18 -3.77 -22.30 -3.27
CA MET A 18 -3.59 -21.08 -2.49
C MET A 18 -3.00 -19.95 -3.34
N ASN A 19 -1.97 -20.25 -4.14
CA ASN A 19 -1.35 -19.30 -5.05
C ASN A 19 -2.35 -18.79 -6.11
N GLN A 20 -3.14 -19.69 -6.71
CA GLN A 20 -4.20 -19.30 -7.65
C GLN A 20 -5.25 -18.39 -7.00
N TRP A 21 -5.67 -18.71 -5.76
CA TRP A 21 -6.62 -17.88 -5.02
C TRP A 21 -6.05 -16.50 -4.67
N LEU A 22 -4.80 -16.44 -4.24
CA LEU A 22 -4.08 -15.19 -3.93
C LEU A 22 -3.96 -14.32 -5.18
N VAL A 23 -3.55 -14.88 -6.32
CA VAL A 23 -3.44 -14.14 -7.58
C VAL A 23 -4.78 -13.60 -8.04
N ALA A 24 -5.86 -14.36 -7.86
CA ALA A 24 -7.20 -13.95 -8.26
C ALA A 24 -7.80 -12.86 -7.34
N ASN A 25 -7.57 -12.93 -6.02
CA ASN A 25 -8.32 -12.12 -5.05
C ASN A 25 -7.51 -11.00 -4.38
N SER A 26 -6.18 -11.09 -4.32
CA SER A 26 -5.33 -10.15 -3.57
C SER A 26 -5.57 -8.69 -3.97
N ILE A 27 -5.60 -8.40 -5.26
CA ILE A 27 -5.85 -7.05 -5.78
C ILE A 27 -7.25 -6.56 -5.42
N HIS A 28 -8.27 -7.42 -5.52
CA HIS A 28 -9.65 -7.04 -5.19
C HIS A 28 -9.80 -6.73 -3.70
N ILE A 29 -9.22 -7.56 -2.83
CA ILE A 29 -9.21 -7.35 -1.38
C ILE A 29 -8.44 -6.07 -1.06
N LEU A 30 -7.26 -5.87 -1.63
CA LEU A 30 -6.44 -4.68 -1.40
C LEU A 30 -7.20 -3.40 -1.77
N ARG A 31 -7.90 -3.40 -2.91
CA ARG A 31 -8.73 -2.28 -3.35
C ARG A 31 -9.89 -2.00 -2.40
N PHE A 32 -10.58 -3.05 -1.97
CA PHE A 32 -11.71 -2.90 -1.04
C PHE A 32 -11.26 -2.36 0.32
N CYS A 33 -10.20 -2.93 0.90
CA CYS A 33 -9.63 -2.47 2.16
C CYS A 33 -9.15 -1.02 2.05
N MET A 34 -8.43 -0.67 0.99
CA MET A 34 -8.02 0.72 0.73
C MET A 34 -9.24 1.65 0.65
N GLY A 35 -10.24 1.29 -0.16
CA GLY A 35 -11.45 2.10 -0.33
C GLY A 35 -12.20 2.31 1.00
N ALA A 36 -12.37 1.25 1.79
CA ALA A 36 -13.04 1.31 3.08
C ALA A 36 -12.26 2.16 4.10
N VAL A 37 -10.93 2.04 4.14
CA VAL A 37 -10.07 2.81 5.04
C VAL A 37 -10.09 4.30 4.69
N PHE A 38 -9.96 4.66 3.41
CA PHE A 38 -10.02 6.05 2.96
C PHE A 38 -11.40 6.67 3.20
N LEU A 39 -12.47 5.92 2.91
CA LEU A 39 -13.83 6.39 3.15
C LEU A 39 -14.12 6.57 4.65
N GLY A 40 -13.70 5.60 5.47
CA GLY A 40 -13.85 5.67 6.92
C GLY A 40 -13.10 6.84 7.54
N PHE A 41 -11.83 7.05 7.18
CA PHE A 41 -11.04 8.18 7.66
C PHE A 41 -11.57 9.53 7.13
N GLY A 42 -12.00 9.60 5.88
CA GLY A 42 -12.61 10.80 5.31
C GLY A 42 -13.91 11.17 6.02
N ILE A 43 -14.80 10.20 6.27
CA ILE A 43 -16.04 10.43 7.03
C ILE A 43 -15.73 10.89 8.45
N LEU A 44 -14.74 10.26 9.10
CA LEU A 44 -14.37 10.61 10.47
C LEU A 44 -13.86 12.06 10.59
N LYS A 45 -13.20 12.60 9.56
CA LYS A 45 -12.73 14.00 9.56
C LYS A 45 -13.83 15.06 9.50
N PHE A 46 -15.08 14.69 9.18
CA PHE A 46 -16.21 15.61 9.33
C PHE A 46 -16.60 15.80 10.81
N PHE A 47 -16.20 14.88 11.70
CA PHE A 47 -16.44 14.97 13.13
C PHE A 47 -15.23 15.59 13.83
N TYR A 48 -15.42 16.78 14.40
CA TYR A 48 -14.38 17.56 15.08
C TYR A 48 -13.83 16.86 16.35
N GLY A 49 -12.51 16.91 16.56
CA GLY A 49 -11.88 16.64 17.86
C GLY A 49 -11.52 15.18 18.18
N VAL A 50 -11.57 14.28 17.19
CA VAL A 50 -11.34 12.83 17.41
C VAL A 50 -9.93 12.39 16.98
N SER A 51 -9.23 13.16 16.15
CA SER A 51 -7.94 12.72 15.56
C SER A 51 -6.72 13.38 16.22
N PRO A 52 -5.75 12.59 16.72
CA PRO A 52 -4.50 13.11 17.32
C PRO A 52 -3.66 13.99 16.37
N VAL A 53 -3.89 13.89 15.06
CA VAL A 53 -3.07 14.53 14.01
C VAL A 53 -3.73 15.80 13.44
N GLU A 54 -4.97 16.10 13.85
CA GLU A 54 -5.79 17.20 13.32
C GLU A 54 -5.06 18.55 13.33
N SER A 55 -4.41 18.90 14.45
CA SER A 55 -3.67 20.15 14.59
C SER A 55 -2.47 20.24 13.64
N LEU A 56 -1.78 19.13 13.39
CA LEU A 56 -0.63 19.08 12.48
C LEU A 56 -1.09 19.17 11.02
N VAL A 57 -2.13 18.43 10.63
CA VAL A 57 -2.71 18.49 9.27
C VAL A 57 -3.20 19.89 8.94
N ALA A 58 -3.90 20.56 9.87
CA ALA A 58 -4.41 21.91 9.66
C ALA A 58 -3.28 22.92 9.43
N ARG A 59 -2.21 22.87 10.24
CA ARG A 59 -1.03 23.75 10.08
C ARG A 59 -0.32 23.48 8.76
N THR A 60 -0.05 22.22 8.45
CA THR A 60 0.65 21.85 7.22
C THR A 60 -0.14 22.19 5.96
N THR A 61 -1.45 21.97 5.96
CA THR A 61 -2.30 22.33 4.81
C THR A 61 -2.36 23.85 4.62
N THR A 62 -2.34 24.62 5.72
CA THR A 62 -2.28 26.09 5.65
C THR A 62 -0.97 26.55 5.00
N VAL A 63 0.17 25.95 5.37
CA VAL A 63 1.48 26.23 4.77
C VAL A 63 1.51 25.84 3.28
N LEU A 64 1.03 24.65 2.93
CA LEU A 64 0.99 24.16 1.55
C LEU A 64 0.06 24.97 0.64
N THR A 65 -1.05 25.49 1.18
CA THR A 65 -2.02 26.29 0.41
C THR A 65 -1.72 27.79 0.46
N VAL A 66 -0.54 28.19 0.95
CA VAL A 66 -0.12 29.60 1.07
C VAL A 66 -1.18 30.44 1.81
N GLY A 67 -1.86 29.84 2.78
CA GLY A 67 -2.92 30.47 3.57
C GLY A 67 -4.29 30.55 2.90
N ILE A 68 -4.48 30.03 1.68
CA ILE A 68 -5.78 30.08 0.96
C ILE A 68 -6.82 29.18 1.65
N PHE A 69 -6.42 28.01 2.14
CA PHE A 69 -7.27 27.12 2.93
C PHE A 69 -6.70 27.00 4.34
N SER A 70 -7.32 27.67 5.31
CA SER A 70 -6.90 27.66 6.70
C SER A 70 -7.90 26.92 7.60
N GLY A 71 -7.36 26.24 8.61
CA GLY A 71 -8.15 25.60 9.69
C GLY A 71 -9.18 24.58 9.18
N HIS A 72 -10.46 24.87 9.43
CA HIS A 72 -11.56 23.96 9.14
C HIS A 72 -11.73 23.67 7.64
N SER A 73 -11.55 24.69 6.78
CA SER A 73 -11.73 24.56 5.33
C SER A 73 -10.74 23.57 4.70
N ALA A 74 -9.48 23.62 5.17
CA ALA A 74 -8.42 22.68 4.81
C ALA A 74 -8.78 21.24 5.22
N MET A 75 -9.26 21.05 6.45
CA MET A 75 -9.66 19.75 6.95
C MET A 75 -10.85 19.17 6.17
N VAL A 76 -11.85 19.99 5.84
CA VAL A 76 -13.00 19.58 5.02
C VAL A 76 -12.56 19.23 3.59
N PHE A 77 -11.66 20.01 2.99
CA PHE A 77 -11.10 19.70 1.66
C PHE A 77 -10.41 18.34 1.66
N VAL A 78 -9.56 18.07 2.66
CA VAL A 78 -8.89 16.79 2.83
C VAL A 78 -9.90 15.66 3.06
N ALA A 79 -10.92 15.87 3.89
CA ALA A 79 -11.98 14.89 4.15
C ALA A 79 -12.74 14.51 2.87
N VAL A 80 -13.09 15.51 2.05
CA VAL A 80 -13.74 15.32 0.75
C VAL A 80 -12.83 14.53 -0.19
N LEU A 81 -11.55 14.88 -0.28
CA LEU A 81 -10.58 14.13 -1.09
C LEU A 81 -10.49 12.66 -0.67
N GLU A 82 -10.37 12.39 0.63
CA GLU A 82 -10.29 11.02 1.15
C GLU A 82 -11.57 10.22 0.87
N CYS A 83 -12.74 10.83 1.02
CA CYS A 83 -14.01 10.22 0.63
C CYS A 83 -14.07 9.93 -0.88
N MET A 84 -13.65 10.87 -1.73
CA MET A 84 -13.62 10.69 -3.18
C MET A 84 -12.68 9.55 -3.59
N ILE A 85 -11.49 9.47 -2.97
CA ILE A 85 -10.54 8.37 -3.15
C ILE A 85 -11.22 7.06 -2.73
N GLY A 86 -11.79 7.00 -1.53
CA GLY A 86 -12.48 5.83 -0.99
C GLY A 86 -13.56 5.31 -1.94
N ILE A 87 -14.42 6.20 -2.43
CA ILE A 87 -15.48 5.89 -3.40
C ILE A 87 -14.90 5.41 -4.73
N CYS A 88 -13.84 6.02 -5.24
CA CYS A 88 -13.20 5.60 -6.50
C CYS A 88 -12.63 4.17 -6.40
N PHE A 89 -11.95 3.86 -5.29
CA PHE A 89 -11.38 2.53 -5.06
C PHE A 89 -12.46 1.47 -4.84
N LEU A 90 -13.53 1.81 -4.09
CA LEU A 90 -14.64 0.91 -3.79
C LEU A 90 -15.53 0.66 -5.02
N SER A 91 -15.86 1.69 -5.78
CA SER A 91 -16.67 1.58 -7.01
C SER A 91 -15.91 0.87 -8.13
N GLY A 92 -14.58 1.00 -8.17
CA GLY A 92 -13.74 0.37 -9.18
C GLY A 92 -13.89 0.91 -10.60
N ARG A 93 -14.76 1.90 -10.83
CA ARG A 93 -15.01 2.53 -12.13
C ARG A 93 -13.95 3.58 -12.48
N PHE A 94 -13.53 4.38 -11.50
CA PHE A 94 -12.65 5.54 -11.68
C PHE A 94 -11.28 5.35 -11.00
N LEU A 95 -10.74 4.14 -11.04
CA LEU A 95 -9.44 3.83 -10.40
C LEU A 95 -8.33 4.73 -10.88
N ARG A 96 -8.35 5.14 -12.15
CA ARG A 96 -7.33 6.05 -12.70
C ARG A 96 -7.33 7.40 -12.00
N VAL A 97 -8.51 7.96 -11.79
CA VAL A 97 -8.68 9.22 -11.05
C VAL A 97 -8.34 9.00 -9.59
N GLY A 98 -8.82 7.91 -8.98
CA GLY A 98 -8.54 7.56 -7.59
C GLY A 98 -7.03 7.45 -7.28
N VAL A 99 -6.23 6.84 -8.17
CA VAL A 99 -4.78 6.74 -8.02
C VAL A 99 -4.09 8.10 -8.12
N TRP A 100 -4.50 8.96 -9.06
CA TRP A 100 -3.96 10.33 -9.15
C TRP A 100 -4.32 11.17 -7.93
N LEU A 101 -5.57 11.09 -7.47
CA LEU A 101 -6.02 11.74 -6.24
C LEU A 101 -5.25 11.22 -5.02
N LEU A 102 -5.02 9.91 -4.93
CA LEU A 102 -4.21 9.30 -3.90
C LEU A 102 -2.78 9.86 -3.93
N ALA A 103 -2.13 9.91 -5.10
CA ALA A 103 -0.78 10.46 -5.22
C ALA A 103 -0.72 11.92 -4.73
N PHE A 104 -1.71 12.74 -5.12
CA PHE A 104 -1.83 14.12 -4.65
C PHE A 104 -2.02 14.20 -3.13
N GLN A 105 -2.97 13.43 -2.58
CA GLN A 105 -3.26 13.38 -1.15
C GLN A 105 -2.03 12.94 -0.34
N MET A 106 -1.28 11.96 -0.83
CA MET A 106 -0.09 11.44 -0.16
C MET A 106 1.06 12.46 -0.13
N MET A 107 1.23 13.29 -1.17
CA MET A 107 2.18 14.42 -1.11
C MET A 107 1.82 15.40 0.00
N GLY A 108 0.52 15.71 0.15
CA GLY A 108 0.01 16.54 1.24
C GLY A 108 0.25 15.90 2.61
N ALA A 109 -0.12 14.63 2.78
CA ALA A 109 0.01 13.90 4.03
C ALA A 109 1.47 13.69 4.48
N MET A 110 2.41 13.57 3.54
CA MET A 110 3.84 13.42 3.83
C MET A 110 4.56 14.74 4.13
N SER A 111 4.04 15.87 3.67
CA SER A 111 4.70 17.17 3.83
C SER A 111 5.06 17.58 5.28
N PRO A 112 4.34 17.20 6.36
CA PRO A 112 4.76 17.50 7.72
C PRO A 112 6.11 16.89 8.09
N LEU A 113 6.53 15.77 7.47
CA LEU A 113 7.86 15.19 7.70
C LEU A 113 8.99 16.13 7.31
N MET A 114 8.79 16.93 6.27
CA MET A 114 9.78 17.89 5.79
C MET A 114 9.66 19.25 6.48
N ILE A 115 8.43 19.66 6.83
CA ILE A 115 8.16 20.99 7.41
C ILE A 115 8.37 21.00 8.94
N TYR A 116 8.00 19.92 9.64
CA TYR A 116 8.01 19.82 11.10
C TYR A 116 8.76 18.56 11.62
N PRO A 117 9.99 18.27 11.17
CA PRO A 117 10.72 17.07 11.61
C PRO A 117 11.01 17.07 13.12
N SER A 118 11.24 18.25 13.71
CA SER A 118 11.54 18.42 15.13
C SER A 118 10.35 18.11 16.06
N GLU A 119 9.11 18.31 15.59
CA GLU A 119 7.90 17.91 16.33
C GLU A 119 7.62 16.41 16.20
N LEU A 120 8.02 15.80 15.07
CA LEU A 120 7.77 14.40 14.76
C LEU A 120 8.76 13.44 15.42
N PHE A 121 10.02 13.87 15.56
CA PHE A 121 11.11 13.09 16.16
C PHE A 121 11.80 13.87 17.29
N PRO A 122 11.12 14.10 18.43
CA PRO A 122 11.69 14.84 19.54
C PRO A 122 12.75 14.03 20.29
N GLY A 123 13.70 14.76 20.90
CA GLY A 123 14.67 14.22 21.85
C GLY A 123 15.97 13.68 21.24
N PRO A 124 16.98 13.38 22.09
CA PRO A 124 18.33 13.00 21.65
C PRO A 124 18.38 11.65 20.91
N LEU A 125 17.39 10.77 21.13
CA LEU A 125 17.28 9.47 20.46
C LEU A 125 16.43 9.51 19.18
N HIS A 126 15.86 10.68 18.81
CA HIS A 126 14.98 10.85 17.64
C HIS A 126 13.84 9.81 17.58
N ALA A 127 13.16 9.58 18.71
CA ALA A 127 12.10 8.58 18.78
C ALA A 127 10.83 9.08 18.05
N PRO A 128 10.18 8.25 17.21
CA PRO A 128 8.99 8.66 16.46
C PRO A 128 7.78 8.81 17.39
N THR A 129 7.17 10.00 17.36
CA THR A 129 5.87 10.26 18.02
C THR A 129 4.76 9.40 17.41
N LEU A 130 3.62 9.27 18.11
CA LEU A 130 2.42 8.63 17.55
C LEU A 130 2.05 9.25 16.20
N THR A 131 2.13 10.58 16.08
CA THR A 131 1.88 11.29 14.83
C THR A 131 2.86 10.89 13.72
N ALA A 132 4.15 10.80 14.02
CA ALA A 132 5.14 10.32 13.05
C ALA A 132 4.83 8.89 12.59
N GLN A 133 4.45 7.99 13.50
CA GLN A 133 4.05 6.63 13.16
C GLN A 133 2.80 6.61 12.26
N TYR A 134 1.82 7.47 12.56
CA TYR A 134 0.62 7.63 11.74
C TYR A 134 0.94 8.08 10.32
N ILE A 135 1.89 9.01 10.15
CA ILE A 135 2.29 9.45 8.80
C ILE A 135 3.09 8.34 8.11
N ILE A 136 4.07 7.72 8.78
CA ILE A 136 4.92 6.68 8.17
C ILE A 136 4.11 5.50 7.64
N LYS A 137 2.99 5.12 8.29
CA LYS A 137 2.12 4.04 7.81
C LYS A 137 1.56 4.32 6.41
N ASP A 138 1.39 5.58 6.01
CA ASP A 138 0.79 5.96 4.73
C ASP A 138 1.70 5.59 3.54
N ILE A 139 2.99 5.34 3.79
CA ILE A 139 3.90 4.74 2.79
C ILE A 139 3.38 3.37 2.31
N ILE A 140 2.75 2.61 3.20
CA ILE A 140 2.12 1.33 2.85
C ILE A 140 0.93 1.56 1.91
N LEU A 141 0.16 2.64 2.12
CA LEU A 141 -0.96 3.01 1.25
C LEU A 141 -0.48 3.47 -0.13
N ILE A 142 0.66 4.17 -0.20
CA ILE A 142 1.32 4.52 -1.47
C ILE A 142 1.70 3.24 -2.23
N ALA A 143 2.37 2.29 -1.56
CA ALA A 143 2.76 1.03 -2.17
C ALA A 143 1.54 0.23 -2.65
N ALA A 144 0.47 0.17 -1.85
CA ALA A 144 -0.80 -0.44 -2.25
C ALA A 144 -1.43 0.26 -3.46
N GLY A 145 -1.38 1.60 -3.49
CA GLY A 145 -1.81 2.41 -4.63
C GLY A 145 -1.04 2.09 -5.91
N MET A 146 0.29 1.93 -5.82
CA MET A 146 1.14 1.53 -6.94
C MET A 146 0.78 0.13 -7.45
N VAL A 147 0.54 -0.83 -6.56
CA VAL A 147 0.09 -2.19 -6.93
C VAL A 147 -1.23 -2.10 -7.70
N ILE A 148 -2.20 -1.34 -7.19
CA ILE A 148 -3.49 -1.18 -7.86
C ILE A 148 -3.33 -0.46 -9.21
N ALA A 149 -2.48 0.55 -9.29
CA ALA A 149 -2.16 1.25 -10.54
C ALA A 149 -1.55 0.29 -11.57
N SER A 150 -0.66 -0.61 -11.17
CA SER A 150 0.01 -1.56 -12.08
C SER A 150 -1.00 -2.46 -12.83
N THR A 151 -2.12 -2.78 -12.19
CA THR A 151 -3.17 -3.61 -12.80
C THR A 151 -3.85 -2.92 -13.98
N TRP A 152 -3.82 -1.58 -14.03
CA TRP A 152 -4.34 -0.82 -15.17
C TRP A 152 -3.44 -0.93 -16.42
N THR A 153 -2.15 -1.28 -16.25
CA THR A 153 -1.10 -1.20 -17.30
C THR A 153 -1.03 -2.53 -18.04
N GLY A 154 -1.95 -3.45 -17.70
CA GLY A 154 -1.89 -4.84 -18.14
C GLY A 154 -0.90 -5.69 -17.34
N ALA A 155 -0.33 -5.20 -16.24
CA ALA A 155 0.48 -6.03 -15.36
C ALA A 155 -0.44 -7.06 -14.69
N LYS A 156 -0.22 -8.34 -15.01
CA LYS A 156 -0.94 -9.46 -14.41
C LYS A 156 -0.01 -10.14 -13.42
N ILE A 157 -0.50 -10.36 -12.20
CA ILE A 157 0.18 -11.27 -11.28
C ILE A 157 0.01 -12.67 -11.88
N VAL A 158 1.11 -13.36 -12.15
CA VAL A 158 1.10 -14.71 -12.72
C VAL A 158 1.52 -15.69 -11.64
N ALA A 159 0.61 -16.59 -11.27
CA ALA A 159 0.96 -17.74 -10.44
C ALA A 159 1.80 -18.70 -11.28
N LYS A 160 3.12 -18.72 -11.06
CA LYS A 160 3.97 -19.80 -11.57
C LYS A 160 4.03 -20.87 -10.49
N SER A 161 3.50 -22.07 -10.76
CA SER A 161 3.68 -23.21 -9.86
C SER A 161 5.15 -23.63 -9.90
N GLN A 162 5.94 -23.20 -8.93
CA GLN A 162 7.23 -23.83 -8.68
C GLN A 162 6.97 -25.08 -7.87
N SER A 163 7.13 -26.25 -8.50
CA SER A 163 7.22 -27.50 -7.74
C SER A 163 8.30 -27.33 -6.67
N PHE A 164 8.00 -27.68 -5.43
CA PHE A 164 8.92 -27.64 -4.29
C PHE A 164 10.24 -28.37 -4.60
N ARG A 165 10.17 -29.42 -5.44
CA ARG A 165 11.34 -30.15 -5.94
C ARG A 165 12.27 -29.29 -6.80
N SER A 166 11.73 -28.33 -7.56
CA SER A 166 12.53 -27.37 -8.34
C SER A 166 13.20 -26.31 -7.46
N ALA A 167 12.55 -25.92 -6.35
CA ALA A 167 13.12 -25.00 -5.35
C ALA A 167 14.28 -25.67 -4.59
N LEU A 168 14.14 -26.95 -4.21
CA LEU A 168 15.21 -27.73 -3.57
C LEU A 168 16.32 -28.15 -4.55
N SER A 169 16.02 -28.30 -5.85
CA SER A 169 17.01 -28.64 -6.88
C SER A 169 17.82 -27.44 -7.39
N GLY A 170 17.58 -26.22 -6.87
CA GLY A 170 18.19 -24.96 -7.30
C GLY A 170 19.69 -24.81 -7.03
N SER A 171 20.33 -25.70 -6.27
CA SER A 171 21.78 -25.66 -5.99
C SER A 171 22.60 -26.61 -6.87
N ARG A 172 22.40 -26.58 -8.19
CA ARG A 172 23.43 -27.09 -9.12
C ARG A 172 23.91 -25.92 -9.97
N PRO A 173 25.12 -25.38 -9.72
CA PRO A 173 25.71 -24.42 -10.64
C PRO A 173 25.74 -25.06 -12.03
N ARG A 174 25.20 -24.34 -13.04
CA ARG A 174 25.35 -24.74 -14.45
C ARG A 174 26.84 -24.65 -14.77
N VAL A 175 27.57 -25.75 -14.58
CA VAL A 175 28.87 -25.95 -15.20
C VAL A 175 28.60 -26.12 -16.69
N PHE A 176 28.84 -25.07 -17.45
CA PHE A 176 28.86 -25.11 -18.90
C PHE A 176 30.04 -26.00 -19.31
N LYS A 177 29.76 -27.29 -19.56
CA LYS A 177 30.58 -28.18 -20.38
C LYS A 177 29.96 -28.08 -21.78
N THR A 178 30.66 -27.85 -22.89
CA THR A 178 31.88 -28.51 -23.38
C THR A 178 32.27 -27.76 -24.66
N ILE A 179 33.55 -27.69 -25.03
CA ILE A 179 34.02 -28.32 -26.28
C ILE A 179 35.48 -28.76 -26.08
N HIS A 180 35.75 -30.04 -26.35
CA HIS A 180 37.08 -30.62 -26.47
C HIS A 180 37.73 -30.18 -27.78
N GLY A 181 39.04 -30.29 -27.83
CA GLY A 181 39.90 -29.80 -28.90
C GLY A 181 39.77 -30.52 -30.24
N SER A 182 40.31 -29.82 -31.23
CA SER A 182 41.24 -30.34 -32.25
C SER A 182 42.11 -29.17 -32.69
#